data_AF-A0A9W7LW61-F1
#
_entry.id   AF-A0A9W7LW61-F1
#
_cell.length_a   1.000
_cell.length_b   1.000
_cell.length_c   1.000
_cell.angle_alpha   90.00
_cell.angle_beta   90.00
_cell.angle_gamma   90.00
#
_symmetry.space_group_name_H-M   'P 1'
#
loop_
_entity.id
_entity.type
_entity.pdbx_description
1 polymer ?
#
loop_
_entity_poly.entity_id
_entity_poly.type
_entity_poly.pdbx_seq_one_letter_code
_entity_poly.pdbx_strand_id
1 'polypeptide(L)'
;MKFFLGLEVRKVETGIFVLQETYAKEILKKYKMANCNPVSTPMEPGAKLSKFDEGERVDASRYRSLVGSLHYLTCIRPDLH
;
A
#
# COMPACT_ATOMS: atom_id res chain seq x y z
N MET A 1 10.00 9.03 -18.48
CA MET A 1 9.78 8.19 -17.28
C MET A 1 9.55 6.77 -17.74
N LYS A 2 10.20 5.78 -17.11
CA LYS A 2 9.98 4.36 -17.40
C LYS A 2 9.25 3.75 -16.23
N PHE A 3 8.18 2.99 -16.48
CA PHE A 3 7.47 2.26 -15.45
C PHE A 3 7.86 0.79 -15.52
N PHE A 4 8.14 0.18 -14.38
CA PHE A 4 8.34 -1.26 -14.25
C PHE A 4 7.44 -1.77 -13.13
N LEU A 5 6.55 -2.71 -13.44
CA LEU A 5 5.59 -3.27 -12.48
C LEU A 5 4.79 -2.21 -11.69
N GLY A 6 4.39 -1.11 -12.36
CA GLY A 6 3.64 -0.01 -11.74
C GLY A 6 4.47 0.96 -10.89
N LEU A 7 5.79 0.75 -10.82
CA LEU A 7 6.72 1.64 -10.12
C LEU A 7 7.42 2.54 -11.12
N GLU A 8 7.57 3.81 -10.78
CA GLU A 8 8.36 4.71 -11.61
C GLU A 8 9.85 4.42 -11.39
N VAL A 9 10.58 4.22 -12.47
CA VAL A 9 12.01 3.93 -12.44
C VAL A 9 12.76 5.10 -13.07
N ARG A 10 13.70 5.65 -12.31
CA ARG A 10 14.61 6.71 -12.74
C ARG A 10 16.03 6.19 -12.73
N LYS A 11 16.65 6.18 -13.91
CA LYS A 11 18.09 5.92 -14.03
C LYS A 11 18.82 7.25 -13.78
N VAL A 12 19.75 7.24 -12.84
CA VAL A 12 20.65 8.36 -12.56
C VAL A 12 22.10 7.88 -12.71
N GLU A 13 23.07 8.79 -12.70
CA GLU A 13 24.49 8.44 -12.88
C GLU A 13 25.00 7.44 -11.82
N THR A 14 24.47 7.50 -10.60
CA THR A 14 24.85 6.63 -9.48
C THR A 14 24.06 5.32 -9.42
N GLY A 15 23.09 5.07 -10.30
CA GLY A 15 22.33 3.82 -10.32
C GLY A 15 20.87 3.94 -10.77
N ILE A 16 20.03 3.01 -10.30
CA ILE A 16 18.59 2.97 -10.59
C ILE A 16 17.83 3.30 -9.32
N PHE A 17 16.97 4.33 -9.38
CA PHE A 17 16.06 4.70 -8.32
C PHE A 17 14.65 4.26 -8.67
N VAL A 18 14.02 3.52 -7.75
CA VAL A 18 12.62 3.11 -7.84
C VAL A 18 11.80 4.08 -6.99
N LEU A 19 10.92 4.86 -7.63
CA LEU A 19 10.01 5.77 -6.98
C LEU A 19 8.68 5.05 -6.71
N GLN A 20 8.45 4.82 -5.41
CA GLN A 20 7.26 4.15 -4.90
C GLN A 20 6.05 5.08 -4.74
N GLU A 21 6.27 6.40 -4.76
CA GLU A 21 5.25 7.41 -4.50
C GLU A 21 4.04 7.28 -5.43
N THR A 22 4.28 7.04 -6.72
CA THR A 22 3.21 6.86 -7.71
C THR A 22 2.37 5.64 -7.38
N TYR A 23 3.00 4.51 -7.03
CA TYR A 23 2.29 3.30 -6.64
C TYR A 23 1.51 3.46 -5.33
N ALA A 24 2.06 4.18 -4.35
CA ALA A 24 1.35 4.52 -3.12
C ALA A 24 0.08 5.35 -3.40
N LYS A 25 0.17 6.37 -4.26
CA LYS A 25 -0.98 7.18 -4.69
C LYS A 25 -2.04 6.34 -5.42
N GLU A 26 -1.62 5.39 -6.25
CA GLU A 26 -2.54 4.47 -6.93
C GLU A 26 -3.27 3.54 -5.94
N ILE A 27 -2.58 3.01 -4.93
CA ILE A 27 -3.21 2.23 -3.86
C ILE A 27 -4.26 3.08 -3.15
N LEU A 28 -3.90 4.29 -2.71
CA LEU A 28 -4.85 5.17 -2.02
C LEU A 28 -6.08 5.47 -2.89
N LYS A 29 -5.89 5.72 -4.19
CA LYS A 29 -7.02 5.94 -5.11
C LYS A 29 -7.87 4.68 -5.28
N LYS A 30 -7.26 3.50 -5.50
CA LYS A 30 -7.94 2.21 -5.70
C LYS A 30 -8.84 1.84 -4.53
N TYR A 31 -8.39 2.10 -3.30
CA TYR A 31 -9.14 1.77 -2.08
C TYR A 31 -9.90 2.96 -1.49
N LYS A 32 -10.03 4.07 -2.24
CA LYS A 32 -10.80 5.28 -1.87
C LYS A 32 -10.27 5.99 -0.61
N MET A 33 -8.96 5.96 -0.40
CA MET A 33 -8.26 6.60 0.72
C MET A 33 -7.47 7.87 0.34
N ALA A 34 -7.58 8.34 -0.92
CA ALA A 34 -6.82 9.48 -1.41
C ALA A 34 -7.06 10.79 -0.64
N ASN A 35 -8.25 10.95 -0.04
CA ASN A 35 -8.64 12.13 0.74
C ASN A 35 -8.75 11.83 2.24
N CYS A 36 -8.27 10.67 2.70
CA CYS A 36 -8.29 10.35 4.12
C CYS A 36 -7.25 11.19 4.87
N ASN A 37 -7.57 11.59 6.09
CA ASN A 37 -6.61 12.26 6.95
C ASN A 37 -5.52 11.26 7.39
N PRO A 38 -4.25 11.68 7.43
CA PRO A 38 -3.19 10.84 7.98
C PRO A 38 -3.45 10.60 9.47
N VAL A 39 -3.21 9.37 9.91
CA VAL A 39 -3.34 8.96 11.31
C VAL A 39 -2.08 8.19 11.72
N SER A 40 -1.52 8.52 12.88
CA SER A 40 -0.32 7.84 13.41
C SER A 40 -0.63 6.45 13.95
N THR A 41 -1.83 6.26 14.50
CA THR A 41 -2.35 5.00 15.02
C THR A 41 -3.60 4.58 14.24
N PRO A 42 -3.46 3.73 13.20
CA PRO A 42 -4.57 3.37 12.30
C PRO A 42 -5.65 2.51 12.95
N MET A 43 -5.40 2.00 14.16
CA MET A 43 -6.34 1.19 14.92
C MET A 43 -6.27 1.60 16.39
N GLU A 44 -7.43 1.63 17.05
CA GLU A 44 -7.55 1.91 18.47
C GLU A 44 -6.79 0.86 19.30
N PRO A 45 -5.88 1.29 20.21
CA PRO A 45 -5.21 0.38 21.12
C PRO A 45 -6.22 -0.41 21.96
N GLY A 46 -6.02 -1.73 22.05
CA GLY A 46 -6.90 -2.59 22.86
C GLY A 46 -8.25 -2.92 22.21
N ALA A 47 -8.45 -2.59 20.93
CA ALA A 47 -9.62 -3.03 20.17
C ALA A 47 -9.73 -4.57 20.20
N LYS A 48 -10.86 -5.08 20.70
CA LYS A 48 -11.17 -6.52 20.75
C LYS A 48 -11.95 -6.89 19.49
N LEU A 49 -11.37 -7.75 18.66
CA LEU A 49 -12.01 -8.25 17.46
C LEU A 49 -12.83 -9.51 17.77
N SER A 50 -14.10 -9.54 17.39
CA SER A 50 -14.94 -10.73 17.48
C SER A 50 -15.27 -11.28 16.09
N LYS A 51 -15.32 -12.61 15.95
CA LYS A 51 -15.85 -13.24 14.73
C LYS A 51 -17.35 -13.00 14.53
N PHE A 52 -18.04 -12.61 15.60
CA PHE A 52 -19.48 -12.38 15.65
C PHE A 52 -19.84 -10.90 15.85
N ASP A 53 -18.91 -9.98 15.58
CA ASP A 53 -19.27 -8.56 15.57
C ASP A 53 -20.40 -8.33 14.56
N GLU A 54 -21.34 -7.44 14.89
CA GLU A 54 -22.47 -7.05 14.03
C GLU A 54 -22.05 -6.28 12.76
N GLY A 55 -20.74 -6.21 12.49
CA GLY A 55 -20.17 -5.54 11.34
C GLY A 55 -20.50 -6.23 10.02
N GLU A 56 -20.51 -5.42 8.96
CA GLU A 56 -20.70 -5.92 7.61
C GLU A 56 -19.56 -6.86 7.20
N ARG A 57 -19.91 -7.97 6.53
CA ARG A 57 -18.92 -8.90 6.00
C ARG A 57 -18.05 -8.20 4.96
N VAL A 58 -16.76 -8.13 5.24
CA VAL A 58 -15.77 -7.62 4.29
C VAL A 58 -15.53 -8.65 3.18
N ASP A 59 -15.45 -8.18 1.93
CA ASP A 59 -14.98 -8.98 0.80
C ASP A 59 -13.52 -9.41 1.03
N ALA A 60 -13.33 -10.71 1.26
CA ALA A 60 -12.03 -11.31 1.53
C ALA A 60 -11.03 -11.13 0.38
N SER A 61 -11.49 -11.13 -0.87
CA SER A 61 -10.63 -10.90 -2.04
C SER A 61 -10.16 -9.46 -2.11
N ARG A 62 -11.05 -8.50 -1.81
CA ARG A 62 -10.69 -7.08 -1.72
C ARG A 62 -9.68 -6.83 -0.60
N TYR A 63 -9.89 -7.44 0.57
CA TYR A 63 -8.95 -7.33 1.70
C TYR A 63 -7.58 -7.92 1.37
N ARG A 64 -7.51 -9.15 0.84
CA ARG A 64 -6.25 -9.79 0.44
C ARG A 64 -5.52 -9.00 -0.64
N SER A 65 -6.25 -8.40 -1.59
CA SER A 65 -5.65 -7.53 -2.61
C SER A 65 -5.03 -6.28 -2.01
N LEU A 66 -5.66 -5.64 -1.01
CA LEU A 66 -5.11 -4.48 -0.31
C LEU A 66 -3.82 -4.85 0.44
N VAL A 67 -3.86 -5.94 1.22
CA VAL A 67 -2.69 -6.43 1.95
C VAL A 67 -1.55 -6.76 1.00
N GLY A 68 -1.82 -7.41 -0.14
CA GLY A 68 -0.82 -7.71 -1.16
C GLY A 68 -0.21 -6.46 -1.80
N SER A 69 -1.03 -5.43 -2.11
CA SER A 69 -0.54 -4.16 -2.63
C SER A 69 0.34 -3.40 -1.61
N LEU A 70 -0.06 -3.39 -0.33
CA LEU A 70 0.74 -2.79 0.75
C LEU A 70 2.06 -3.54 0.95
N HIS A 71 2.02 -4.87 0.96
CA HIS A 71 3.23 -5.69 1.05
C HIS A 71 4.15 -5.45 -0.14
N TYR A 72 3.60 -5.37 -1.36
CA TYR A 72 4.40 -5.03 -2.53
C TYR A 72 5.02 -3.64 -2.37
N LEU A 73 4.29 -2.63 -1.89
CA LEU A 73 4.82 -1.29 -1.64
C LEU A 73 5.96 -1.27 -0.61
N THR A 74 5.86 -2.04 0.48
CA THR A 74 6.84 -2.03 1.57
C THR A 74 8.02 -2.97 1.36
N CYS A 75 7.85 -4.05 0.60
CA CYS A 75 8.88 -5.06 0.38
C CYS A 75 9.69 -4.87 -0.92
N ILE A 76 9.49 -3.77 -1.64
CA ILE A 76 10.41 -3.38 -2.73
C ILE A 76 11.73 -3.02 -2.08
N ARG A 77 12.60 -4.01 -1.90
CA ARG A 77 13.97 -3.79 -1.43
C ARG A 77 14.65 -2.79 -2.38
N PRO A 78 15.07 -1.60 -1.90
CA PRO A 78 15.89 -0.71 -2.69
C PRO A 78 17.27 -1.32 -3.01
N ASP A 79 17.68 -2.35 -2.26
CA ASP A 79 18.91 -3.13 -2.43
C ASP A 79 18.79 -4.24 -3.49
N LEU A 80 18.61 -3.84 -4.74
CA LEU A 80 19.09 -4.65 -5.87
C LEU A 80 20.36 -3.98 -6.40
N HIS A 81 21.49 -4.33 -5.78
CA HIS A 81 22.84 -4.16 -6.33
C HIS A 81 23.05 -5.08 -7.53
#